data_AF-A0A7S0KPY9-F1
#
_entry.id   AF-A0A7S0KPY9-F1
#
_cell.length_a   1.000
_cell.length_b   1.000
_cell.length_c   1.000
_cell.angle_alpha   90.00
_cell.angle_beta   90.00
_cell.angle_gamma   90.00
#
_symmetry.space_group_name_H-M   'P 1'
#
loop_
_entity.id
_entity.type
_entity.pdbx_description
1 polymer ?
#
loop_
_entity_poly.entity_id
_entity_poly.type
_entity_poly.pdbx_seq_one_letter_code
_entity_poly.pdbx_strand_id
1 'polypeptide(L)'
;VVIPPVTDRGRELLRRATSQWQWDAFEYALHVQTYPLATLMKHMLTHSGLIDEFNLRSVHAERRLDRFLVAVDMHYHRPIRNPAEDRVDVKSTQGEEGGDGLRVGYHNVIHACDVLQSTYAYIHLGGLIADQPCPRFRYEMLWAAMVHDFGHPGVDNDFLVKTKSAAAEACEESPLE
;
A
#
# COMPACT_ATOMS: atom_id res chain seq x y z
N VAL A 1 -0.60 18.02 5.35
CA VAL A 1 -0.55 17.09 4.21
C VAL A 1 -1.95 16.59 3.96
N VAL A 2 -2.42 16.62 2.71
CA VAL A 2 -3.76 16.22 2.26
C VAL A 2 -3.57 15.37 1.01
N ILE A 3 -4.39 14.34 0.84
CA ILE A 3 -4.38 13.51 -0.38
C ILE A 3 -4.91 14.36 -1.55
N PRO A 4 -4.17 14.50 -2.66
CA PRO A 4 -4.58 15.34 -3.77
C PRO A 4 -5.78 14.76 -4.53
N PRO A 5 -6.54 15.59 -5.26
CA PRO A 5 -7.61 15.11 -6.13
C PRO A 5 -7.04 14.23 -7.24
N VAL A 6 -7.80 13.19 -7.61
CA VAL A 6 -7.41 12.20 -8.62
C VAL A 6 -8.00 12.55 -9.98
N THR A 7 -7.32 12.22 -11.08
CA THR A 7 -7.83 12.35 -12.46
C THR A 7 -9.08 11.51 -12.71
N ASP A 8 -9.78 11.73 -13.83
CA ASP A 8 -10.92 10.88 -14.22
C ASP A 8 -10.55 9.40 -14.36
N ARG A 9 -9.40 9.11 -14.97
CA ARG A 9 -8.92 7.73 -15.11
C ARG A 9 -8.61 7.11 -13.75
N GLY A 10 -7.93 7.83 -12.85
CA GLY A 10 -7.67 7.31 -11.51
C GLY A 10 -8.95 7.11 -10.69
N ARG A 11 -9.97 7.98 -10.84
CA ARG A 11 -11.29 7.76 -10.23
C ARG A 11 -11.97 6.49 -10.73
N GLU A 12 -11.88 6.20 -12.03
CA GLU A 12 -12.39 4.96 -12.60
C GLU A 12 -11.67 3.73 -12.04
N LEU A 13 -10.34 3.79 -11.93
CA LEU A 13 -9.55 2.70 -11.37
C LEU A 13 -9.84 2.47 -9.87
N LEU A 14 -10.13 3.53 -9.10
CA LEU A 14 -10.60 3.40 -7.73
C LEU A 14 -11.96 2.68 -7.63
N ARG A 15 -12.92 3.03 -8.50
CA ARG A 15 -14.21 2.32 -8.57
C ARG A 15 -14.04 0.84 -8.91
N ARG A 16 -13.12 0.52 -9.83
CA ARG A 16 -12.80 -0.87 -10.18
C ARG A 16 -12.15 -1.61 -9.01
N ALA A 17 -11.27 -0.96 -8.24
CA ALA A 17 -10.60 -1.56 -7.08
C ALA A 17 -11.57 -2.14 -6.05
N THR A 18 -12.73 -1.50 -5.88
CA THR A 18 -13.77 -1.91 -4.91
C THR A 18 -14.89 -2.76 -5.51
N SER A 19 -14.86 -3.04 -6.82
CA SER A 19 -15.94 -3.78 -7.51
C SER A 19 -15.46 -4.99 -8.33
N GLN A 20 -14.16 -5.13 -8.58
CA GLN A 20 -13.61 -6.15 -9.47
C GLN A 20 -12.36 -6.81 -8.87
N TRP A 21 -12.24 -8.13 -9.07
CA TRP A 21 -11.00 -8.86 -8.81
C TRP A 21 -9.92 -8.57 -9.86
N GLN A 22 -10.32 -8.38 -11.12
CA GLN A 22 -9.41 -8.09 -12.24
C GLN A 22 -8.98 -6.62 -12.26
N TRP A 23 -8.40 -6.18 -11.15
CA TRP A 23 -7.84 -4.85 -10.96
C TRP A 23 -6.33 -4.88 -11.17
N ASP A 24 -5.78 -3.84 -11.81
CA ASP A 24 -4.37 -3.76 -12.15
C ASP A 24 -3.68 -2.69 -11.30
N ALA A 25 -2.88 -3.13 -10.33
CA ALA A 25 -2.14 -2.25 -9.42
C ALA A 25 -1.09 -1.40 -10.16
N PHE A 26 -0.50 -1.93 -11.24
CA PHE A 26 0.47 -1.19 -12.06
C PHE A 26 -0.22 -0.08 -12.85
N GLU A 27 -1.34 -0.38 -13.50
CA GLU A 27 -2.14 0.62 -14.21
C GLU A 27 -2.61 1.72 -13.24
N TYR A 28 -3.09 1.33 -12.05
CA TYR A 28 -3.49 2.27 -11.01
C TYR A 28 -2.38 3.24 -10.62
N ALA A 29 -1.18 2.71 -10.35
CA ALA A 29 -0.03 3.51 -9.93
C ALA A 29 0.41 4.52 -11.00
N LEU A 30 0.20 4.24 -12.30
CA LEU A 30 0.46 5.21 -13.38
C LEU A 30 -0.45 6.43 -13.31
N HIS A 31 -1.69 6.26 -12.88
CA HIS A 31 -2.71 7.31 -12.87
C HIS A 31 -2.88 7.99 -11.50
N VAL A 32 -2.32 7.42 -10.43
CA VAL A 32 -2.36 7.94 -9.06
C VAL A 32 -0.96 7.99 -8.46
N GLN A 33 -0.12 8.90 -8.96
CA GLN A 33 1.33 8.86 -8.73
C GLN A 33 1.77 9.38 -7.35
N THR A 34 1.09 10.39 -6.79
CA THR A 34 1.59 11.07 -5.58
C THR A 34 1.51 10.19 -4.34
N TYR A 35 0.34 9.64 -4.02
CA TYR A 35 0.14 8.77 -2.85
C TYR A 35 -0.84 7.62 -3.17
N PRO A 36 -0.45 6.64 -4.01
CA PRO A 36 -1.36 5.59 -4.48
C PRO A 36 -1.93 4.75 -3.33
N LEU A 37 -1.12 4.30 -2.38
CA LEU A 37 -1.58 3.48 -1.25
C LEU A 37 -2.50 4.27 -0.32
N ALA A 38 -2.14 5.50 0.01
CA ALA A 38 -2.96 6.39 0.85
C ALA A 38 -4.32 6.69 0.18
N THR A 39 -4.30 6.94 -1.13
CA THR A 39 -5.50 7.24 -1.92
C THR A 39 -6.42 6.02 -1.99
N LEU A 40 -5.85 4.83 -2.24
CA LEU A 40 -6.57 3.58 -2.29
C LEU A 40 -7.23 3.25 -0.94
N MET A 41 -6.46 3.32 0.15
CA MET A 41 -6.98 3.06 1.51
C MET A 41 -8.10 4.03 1.88
N LYS A 42 -7.92 5.35 1.65
CA LYS A 42 -8.97 6.34 1.93
C LYS A 42 -10.24 6.06 1.11
N HIS A 43 -10.09 5.66 -0.15
CA HIS A 43 -11.23 5.27 -1.00
C HIS A 43 -11.95 4.04 -0.43
N MET A 44 -11.22 2.98 -0.04
CA MET A 44 -11.80 1.76 0.50
C MET A 44 -12.51 1.97 1.84
N LEU A 45 -11.91 2.73 2.76
CA LEU A 45 -12.55 3.08 4.04
C LEU A 45 -13.85 3.88 3.81
N THR A 46 -13.85 4.77 2.82
CA THR A 46 -15.03 5.57 2.48
C THR A 46 -16.11 4.70 1.83
N HIS A 47 -15.73 3.87 0.85
CA HIS A 47 -16.67 3.05 0.09
C HIS A 47 -17.31 1.94 0.94
N SER A 48 -16.57 1.38 1.90
CA SER A 48 -17.07 0.36 2.83
C SER A 48 -17.88 0.91 4.01
N GLY A 49 -17.99 2.23 4.16
CA GLY A 49 -18.65 2.88 5.30
C GLY A 49 -17.83 2.93 6.60
N LEU A 50 -16.61 2.40 6.61
CA LEU A 50 -15.77 2.33 7.81
C LEU A 50 -15.36 3.70 8.37
N ILE A 51 -15.30 4.74 7.53
CA ILE A 51 -15.12 6.13 8.01
C ILE A 51 -16.21 6.52 9.01
N ASP A 52 -17.44 6.01 8.84
CA ASP A 52 -18.59 6.36 9.66
C ASP A 52 -18.65 5.51 10.90
N GLU A 53 -18.52 4.20 10.70
CA GLU A 53 -18.53 3.21 11.75
C GLU A 53 -17.46 3.51 12.83
N PHE A 54 -16.33 4.11 12.44
CA PHE A 54 -15.24 4.50 13.33
C PHE A 54 -15.14 6.01 13.62
N ASN A 55 -16.18 6.80 13.32
CA ASN A 55 -16.27 8.24 13.64
C ASN A 55 -15.10 9.10 13.10
N LEU A 56 -14.63 8.80 11.89
CA LEU A 56 -13.48 9.47 11.26
C LEU A 56 -13.86 10.71 10.43
N ARG A 57 -15.14 11.13 10.41
CA ARG A 57 -15.65 12.25 9.60
C ARG A 57 -15.32 13.67 10.10
N SER A 58 -14.93 13.84 11.36
CA SER A 58 -14.62 15.20 11.85
C SER A 58 -13.39 15.75 11.11
N VAL A 59 -13.36 17.06 10.82
CA VAL A 59 -12.22 17.69 10.13
C VAL A 59 -10.88 17.37 10.81
N HIS A 60 -10.87 17.27 12.13
CA HIS A 60 -9.67 16.91 12.90
C HIS A 60 -9.29 15.43 12.77
N ALA A 61 -10.27 14.52 12.72
CA ALA A 61 -10.02 13.10 12.49
C ALA A 61 -9.54 12.85 11.05
N GLU A 62 -10.21 13.44 10.06
CA GLU A 62 -9.83 13.31 8.65
C GLU A 62 -8.40 13.83 8.41
N ARG A 63 -8.03 15.00 8.96
CA ARG A 63 -6.65 15.51 8.84
C ARG A 63 -5.62 14.61 9.52
N ARG A 64 -5.97 13.92 10.61
CA ARG A 64 -5.07 12.95 11.26
C ARG A 64 -4.92 11.69 10.41
N LEU A 65 -6.04 11.20 9.87
CA LEU A 65 -6.07 10.06 8.97
C LEU A 65 -5.21 10.33 7.73
N ASP A 66 -5.42 11.44 7.03
CA ASP A 66 -4.63 11.80 5.84
C ASP A 66 -3.12 11.89 6.14
N ARG A 67 -2.75 12.46 7.29
CA ARG A 67 -1.34 12.51 7.70
C ARG A 67 -0.76 11.13 7.93
N PHE A 68 -1.50 10.24 8.60
CA PHE A 68 -1.06 8.88 8.84
C PHE A 68 -0.92 8.11 7.52
N LEU A 69 -1.96 8.15 6.67
CA LEU A 69 -1.98 7.45 5.39
C LEU A 69 -0.80 7.87 4.50
N VAL A 70 -0.55 9.18 4.40
CA VAL A 70 0.55 9.69 3.59
C VAL A 70 1.92 9.35 4.22
N ALA A 71 2.05 9.36 5.55
CA ALA A 71 3.29 8.95 6.20
C ALA A 71 3.64 7.48 5.90
N VAL A 72 2.64 6.59 5.92
CA VAL A 72 2.82 5.17 5.55
C VAL A 72 3.23 5.04 4.09
N ASP A 73 2.48 5.67 3.18
CA ASP A 73 2.72 5.63 1.74
C ASP A 73 4.13 6.13 1.36
N MET A 74 4.60 7.20 2.00
CA MET A 74 5.93 7.78 1.76
C MET A 74 7.09 6.91 2.26
N HIS A 75 6.84 5.97 3.17
CA HIS A 75 7.89 5.10 3.71
C HIS A 75 8.07 3.81 2.91
N TYR A 76 7.10 3.47 2.05
CA TYR A 76 7.32 2.43 1.06
C TYR A 76 8.25 2.95 -0.04
N HIS A 77 9.13 2.05 -0.51
CA HIS A 77 9.93 2.30 -1.68
C HIS A 77 9.03 2.58 -2.89
N ARG A 78 9.50 3.45 -3.79
CA ARG A 78 8.88 3.68 -5.09
C ARG A 78 9.51 2.75 -6.13
N PRO A 79 8.72 2.15 -7.02
CA PRO A 79 9.29 1.42 -8.15
C PRO A 79 10.13 2.38 -8.99
N ILE A 80 11.32 1.95 -9.37
CA ILE A 80 12.26 2.75 -10.17
C ILE A 80 11.67 2.99 -11.58
N ARG A 81 10.94 2.00 -12.10
CA ARG A 81 10.25 1.99 -13.39
C ARG A 81 9.06 1.03 -13.31
N ASN A 82 7.95 1.36 -13.98
CA ASN A 82 6.80 0.46 -14.06
C ASN A 82 7.11 -0.69 -15.03
N PRO A 83 7.09 -1.97 -14.61
CA PRO A 83 7.28 -3.11 -15.52
C PRO A 83 6.27 -3.16 -16.67
N ALA A 84 5.10 -2.53 -16.52
CA ALA A 84 4.10 -2.44 -17.58
C ALA A 84 4.53 -1.52 -18.75
N GLU A 85 5.49 -0.63 -18.54
CA GLU A 85 6.00 0.29 -19.58
C GLU A 85 7.20 -0.30 -20.36
N ASP A 86 8.02 -1.17 -19.75
CA ASP A 86 9.27 -1.67 -20.34
C ASP A 86 9.20 -3.18 -20.67
N ARG A 87 8.89 -3.50 -21.93
CA ARG A 87 9.30 -4.79 -22.52
C ARG A 87 10.81 -4.75 -22.80
N VAL A 88 11.61 -5.25 -21.85
CA VAL A 88 13.05 -5.65 -21.94
C VAL A 88 14.09 -4.50 -21.90
N ASP A 89 14.98 -4.48 -20.89
CA ASP A 89 16.42 -4.86 -20.94
C ASP A 89 17.16 -4.40 -19.65
N VAL A 90 17.80 -5.33 -18.92
CA VAL A 90 18.26 -5.17 -17.52
C VAL A 90 19.48 -4.23 -17.34
N LYS A 91 19.96 -3.57 -18.40
CA LYS A 91 21.28 -2.92 -18.40
C LYS A 91 21.33 -1.40 -18.26
N SER A 92 20.21 -0.68 -18.17
CA SER A 92 20.25 0.80 -18.18
C SER A 92 19.57 1.48 -16.98
N THR A 93 20.17 1.42 -15.79
CA THR A 93 19.81 2.35 -14.69
C THR A 93 21.03 2.84 -13.91
N GLN A 94 21.94 3.55 -14.59
CA GLN A 94 22.85 4.53 -13.96
C GLN A 94 22.32 5.95 -14.21
N GLY A 95 22.35 6.79 -13.17
CA GLY A 95 21.90 8.19 -13.12
C GLY A 95 20.50 8.35 -12.53
N GLU A 96 20.18 9.24 -11.58
CA GLU A 96 20.82 10.50 -11.16
C GLU A 96 20.53 10.78 -9.66
N GLU A 97 21.50 11.43 -9.03
CA GLU A 97 21.53 12.19 -7.77
C GLU A 97 20.34 12.10 -6.79
N GLY A 98 20.58 11.46 -5.63
CA GLY A 98 19.81 11.70 -4.39
C GLY A 98 19.26 10.46 -3.70
N GLY A 99 20.13 9.69 -3.04
CA GLY A 99 19.75 8.63 -2.11
C GLY A 99 20.42 7.29 -2.44
N ASP A 100 21.55 7.03 -1.80
CA ASP A 100 22.25 5.73 -1.79
C ASP A 100 21.46 4.72 -0.92
N GLY A 101 20.21 4.47 -1.31
CA GLY A 101 19.31 3.50 -0.70
C GLY A 101 19.23 2.25 -1.56
N LEU A 102 19.31 1.08 -0.92
CA LEU A 102 19.14 -0.21 -1.57
C LEU A 102 17.83 -0.21 -2.38
N ARG A 103 17.93 -0.55 -3.67
CA ARG A 103 16.83 -0.49 -4.63
C ARG A 103 15.87 -1.66 -4.41
N VAL A 104 14.68 -1.42 -3.85
CA VAL A 104 13.69 -2.49 -3.59
C VAL A 104 12.80 -2.73 -4.81
N GLY A 105 13.04 -3.84 -5.50
CA GLY A 105 12.33 -4.18 -6.74
C GLY A 105 10.86 -4.62 -6.55
N TYR A 106 10.51 -5.21 -5.40
CA TYR A 106 9.18 -5.81 -5.18
C TYR A 106 8.42 -5.25 -3.97
N HIS A 107 8.97 -5.32 -2.76
CA HIS A 107 8.34 -4.84 -1.51
C HIS A 107 8.27 -3.30 -1.46
N ASN A 108 7.44 -2.74 -2.34
CA ASN A 108 7.30 -1.33 -2.65
C ASN A 108 5.81 -0.94 -2.59
N VAL A 109 5.51 0.33 -2.84
CA VAL A 109 4.14 0.85 -2.69
C VAL A 109 3.11 0.18 -3.62
N ILE A 110 3.52 -0.35 -4.78
CA ILE A 110 2.62 -1.06 -5.69
C ILE A 110 2.21 -2.41 -5.09
N HIS A 111 3.17 -3.16 -4.54
CA HIS A 111 2.90 -4.42 -3.81
C HIS A 111 1.93 -4.18 -2.65
N ALA A 112 2.16 -3.13 -1.85
CA ALA A 112 1.23 -2.78 -0.77
C ALA A 112 -0.18 -2.42 -1.29
N CYS A 113 -0.30 -1.75 -2.45
CA CYS A 113 -1.60 -1.49 -3.08
C CYS A 113 -2.30 -2.79 -3.52
N ASP A 114 -1.54 -3.72 -4.10
CA ASP A 114 -2.05 -5.02 -4.56
C ASP A 114 -2.57 -5.88 -3.40
N VAL A 115 -1.80 -6.00 -2.31
CA VAL A 115 -2.20 -6.71 -1.10
C VAL A 115 -3.41 -6.04 -0.45
N LEU A 116 -3.44 -4.71 -0.38
CA LEU A 116 -4.60 -3.99 0.16
C LEU A 116 -5.87 -4.23 -0.68
N GLN A 117 -5.77 -4.18 -2.01
CA GLN A 117 -6.91 -4.43 -2.89
C GLN A 117 -7.37 -5.89 -2.86
N SER A 118 -6.44 -6.84 -2.87
CA SER A 118 -6.74 -8.26 -2.74
C SER A 118 -7.43 -8.57 -1.42
N THR A 119 -6.96 -7.98 -0.31
CA THR A 119 -7.58 -8.11 1.01
C THR A 119 -9.00 -7.56 1.01
N TYR A 120 -9.19 -6.36 0.43
CA TYR A 120 -10.51 -5.77 0.26
C TYR A 120 -11.42 -6.71 -0.54
N ALA A 121 -10.93 -7.27 -1.65
CA ALA A 121 -11.70 -8.14 -2.51
C ALA A 121 -12.07 -9.46 -1.83
N TYR A 122 -11.18 -10.10 -1.06
CA TYR A 122 -11.53 -11.28 -0.27
C TYR A 122 -12.64 -10.98 0.74
N ILE A 123 -12.55 -9.85 1.42
CA ILE A 123 -13.54 -9.42 2.41
C ILE A 123 -14.89 -9.13 1.75
N HIS A 124 -14.91 -8.22 0.76
CA HIS A 124 -16.13 -7.62 0.22
C HIS A 124 -16.69 -8.30 -1.02
N LEU A 125 -15.85 -8.91 -1.86
CA LEU A 125 -16.25 -9.56 -3.12
C LEU A 125 -16.25 -11.08 -3.00
N GLY A 126 -15.42 -11.65 -2.11
CA GLY A 126 -15.30 -13.08 -1.86
C GLY A 126 -16.32 -13.66 -0.88
N GLY A 127 -17.21 -12.84 -0.32
CA GLY A 127 -18.30 -13.27 0.57
C GLY A 127 -17.92 -13.42 2.05
N LEU A 128 -16.65 -13.20 2.43
CA LEU A 128 -16.18 -13.36 3.82
C LEU A 128 -16.93 -12.48 4.82
N ILE A 129 -17.45 -11.32 4.39
CA ILE A 129 -18.32 -10.47 5.23
C ILE A 129 -19.55 -11.20 5.76
N ALA A 130 -20.11 -12.17 5.03
CA ALA A 130 -21.27 -12.91 5.50
C ALA A 130 -20.96 -13.73 6.76
N ASP A 131 -19.74 -14.29 6.84
CA ASP A 131 -19.29 -15.12 7.96
C ASP A 131 -18.60 -14.29 9.06
N GLN A 132 -18.00 -13.15 8.69
CA GLN A 132 -17.32 -12.23 9.61
C GLN A 132 -17.88 -10.79 9.45
N PRO A 133 -19.11 -10.53 9.92
CA PRO A 133 -19.78 -9.24 9.70
C PRO A 133 -19.23 -8.12 10.58
N CYS A 134 -18.29 -8.41 11.48
CA CYS A 134 -17.76 -7.44 12.43
C CYS A 134 -17.03 -6.28 11.71
N PRO A 135 -17.47 -5.02 11.89
CA PRO A 135 -16.74 -3.83 11.43
C PRO A 135 -15.26 -3.80 11.75
N ARG A 136 -14.92 -4.20 12.98
CA ARG A 136 -13.57 -4.19 13.51
C ARG A 136 -12.65 -5.14 12.74
N PHE A 137 -13.14 -6.32 12.39
CA PHE A 137 -12.37 -7.27 11.57
C PHE A 137 -11.97 -6.66 10.23
N ARG A 138 -12.93 -6.09 9.50
CA ARG A 138 -12.69 -5.43 8.20
C ARG A 138 -11.69 -4.29 8.33
N TYR A 139 -11.88 -3.45 9.35
CA TYR A 139 -11.00 -2.32 9.63
C TYR A 139 -9.56 -2.78 9.89
N GLU A 140 -9.36 -3.72 10.82
CA GLU A 140 -8.04 -4.23 11.20
C GLU A 140 -7.33 -4.94 10.03
N MET A 141 -8.04 -5.71 9.22
CA MET A 141 -7.46 -6.37 8.05
C MET A 141 -6.96 -5.41 6.98
N LEU A 142 -7.70 -4.33 6.70
CA LEU A 142 -7.24 -3.30 5.77
C LEU A 142 -6.01 -2.55 6.30
N TRP A 143 -5.95 -2.28 7.61
CA TRP A 143 -4.76 -1.69 8.21
C TRP A 143 -3.55 -2.62 8.17
N ALA A 144 -3.73 -3.89 8.53
CA ALA A 144 -2.68 -4.90 8.46
C ALA A 144 -2.12 -4.98 7.04
N ALA A 145 -2.98 -5.10 6.03
CA ALA A 145 -2.57 -5.14 4.63
C ALA A 145 -1.77 -3.90 4.20
N MET A 146 -2.21 -2.70 4.61
CA MET A 146 -1.53 -1.46 4.26
C MET A 146 -0.11 -1.36 4.85
N VAL A 147 0.13 -1.88 6.05
CA VAL A 147 1.41 -1.69 6.77
C VAL A 147 2.31 -2.92 6.80
N HIS A 148 1.89 -4.06 6.24
CA HIS A 148 2.57 -5.34 6.43
C HIS A 148 4.04 -5.36 5.99
N ASP A 149 4.43 -4.55 5.01
CA ASP A 149 5.80 -4.46 4.48
C ASP A 149 6.38 -3.05 4.65
N PHE A 150 5.89 -2.29 5.63
CA PHE A 150 6.31 -0.91 5.87
C PHE A 150 7.81 -0.83 6.14
N GLY A 151 8.55 -0.10 5.30
CA GLY A 151 10.00 0.10 5.45
C GLY A 151 10.86 -1.10 5.03
N HIS A 152 10.30 -2.09 4.34
CA HIS A 152 11.01 -3.31 3.94
C HIS A 152 12.30 -2.99 3.15
N PRO A 153 13.49 -3.50 3.54
CA PRO A 153 14.79 -3.14 2.98
C PRO A 153 15.13 -3.84 1.65
N GLY A 154 14.34 -4.84 1.25
CA GLY A 154 14.52 -5.58 -0.01
C GLY A 154 15.44 -6.80 0.11
N VAL A 155 15.73 -7.23 1.33
CA VAL A 155 16.45 -8.46 1.68
C VAL A 155 15.58 -9.29 2.62
N ASP A 156 15.86 -10.59 2.75
CA ASP A 156 15.10 -11.49 3.62
C ASP A 156 15.59 -11.46 5.09
N ASN A 157 14.79 -12.06 5.99
CA ASN A 157 15.11 -12.21 7.41
C ASN A 157 16.46 -12.90 7.64
N ASP A 158 16.75 -13.93 6.84
CA ASP A 158 17.98 -14.71 6.88
C ASP A 158 19.23 -13.84 6.66
N PHE A 159 19.17 -12.91 5.70
CA PHE A 159 20.22 -11.93 5.45
C PHE A 159 20.39 -10.99 6.65
N LEU A 160 19.29 -10.47 7.22
CA LEU A 160 19.33 -9.55 8.36
C LEU A 160 19.96 -10.20 9.61
N VAL A 161 19.62 -11.46 9.90
CA VAL A 161 20.22 -12.23 10.99
C VAL A 161 21.72 -12.47 10.75
N LYS A 162 22.09 -12.95 9.55
CA LYS A 162 23.50 -13.23 9.21
C LYS A 162 24.38 -11.98 9.22
N THR A 163 23.81 -10.81 8.90
CA THR A 163 24.51 -9.52 8.89
C THR A 163 24.38 -8.74 10.19
N LYS A 164 23.65 -9.27 11.19
CA LYS A 164 23.42 -8.64 12.50
C LYS A 164 22.86 -7.23 12.38
N SER A 165 21.79 -7.09 11.59
CA SER A 165 21.09 -5.81 11.47
C SER A 165 20.44 -5.42 12.80
N ALA A 166 20.20 -4.12 13.01
CA ALA A 166 19.50 -3.63 14.20
C ALA A 166 18.09 -4.24 14.36
N ALA A 167 17.41 -4.55 13.25
CA ALA A 167 16.11 -5.20 13.27
C ALA A 167 16.21 -6.65 13.78
N ALA A 168 17.23 -7.40 13.34
CA ALA A 168 17.47 -8.76 13.80
C ALA A 168 17.94 -8.81 15.26
N GLU A 169 18.69 -7.79 15.73
CA GLU A 169 19.04 -7.66 17.15
C GLU A 169 17.82 -7.37 18.04
N ALA A 170 16.80 -6.69 17.50
CA ALA A 170 15.55 -6.41 18.21
C ALA A 170 14.60 -7.61 18.23
N CYS A 171 14.49 -8.35 17.12
CA CYS A 171 13.69 -9.55 16.99
C CYS A 171 14.36 -10.53 16.00
N GLU A 172 14.91 -11.64 16.48
CA GLU A 172 15.61 -12.60 15.64
C GLU A 172 14.63 -13.54 14.87
N GLU A 173 13.45 -13.82 15.44
CA GLU A 173 12.47 -14.75 14.85
C GLU A 173 11.75 -14.19 13.62
N SER A 174 11.49 -12.88 13.62
CA SER A 174 10.84 -12.15 12.52
C SER A 174 11.36 -10.70 12.43
N PRO A 175 12.60 -10.48 11.96
CA PRO A 175 13.18 -9.13 11.90
C PRO A 175 12.41 -8.11 11.04
N LEU A 176 11.69 -8.57 10.01
CA LEU A 176 10.99 -7.71 9.04
C LEU A 176 9.54 -7.40 9.43
N GLU A 177 8.89 -8.35 10.12
CA GLU A 177 7.47 -8.30 10.53
C GLU A 177 7.26 -7.70 11.92
#